data_AF-A0A2J0Z7V2-F1
#
_entry.id   AF-A0A2J0Z7V2-F1
#
_cell.length_a   1.000
_cell.length_b   1.000
_cell.length_c   1.000
_cell.angle_alpha   90.00
_cell.angle_beta   90.00
_cell.angle_gamma   90.00
#
_symmetry.space_group_name_H-M   'P 1'
#
loop_
_entity.id
_entity.type
_entity.pdbx_description
1 polymer ?
#
loop_
_entity_poly.entity_id
_entity_poly.type
_entity_poly.pdbx_seq_one_letter_code
_entity_poly.pdbx_strand_id
1 'polypeptide(L)'
;MKVANLAMVLMTAASDSQASNGNEINRWCENDPAIAVAYVDGIMDAYATVGPPIDYCPARDVTYGQVRDVVCKWVNDNPEERHRSGALLVPLALSKVWPCED
;
A
#
# COMPACT_ATOMS: atom_id res chain seq x y z
N MET A 1 46.35 32.20 -16.85
CA MET A 1 44.97 31.80 -17.20
C MET A 1 44.58 30.60 -16.34
N LYS A 2 43.65 30.79 -15.39
CA LYS A 2 43.03 29.72 -14.62
C LYS A 2 41.92 29.12 -15.49
N VAL A 3 41.96 27.82 -15.78
CA VAL A 3 40.82 27.11 -16.37
C VAL A 3 40.42 26.03 -15.38
N ALA A 4 39.14 26.06 -15.05
CA ALA A 4 38.55 25.53 -13.83
C ALA A 4 38.45 24.00 -13.82
N ASN A 5 38.68 23.42 -12.65
CA ASN A 5 38.33 22.02 -12.35
C ASN A 5 36.81 21.85 -12.48
N LEU A 6 36.38 21.04 -13.45
CA LEU A 6 35.00 20.62 -13.59
C LEU A 6 34.74 19.49 -12.57
N ALA A 7 34.38 19.86 -11.34
CA ALA A 7 33.88 18.90 -10.36
C ALA A 7 32.46 18.49 -10.76
N MET A 8 32.33 17.28 -11.30
CA MET A 8 31.05 16.67 -11.66
C MET A 8 30.34 16.25 -10.36
N VAL A 9 29.46 17.11 -9.85
CA VAL A 9 28.61 16.79 -8.69
C VAL A 9 27.57 15.78 -9.14
N LEU A 10 27.79 14.50 -8.83
CA LEU A 10 26.75 13.48 -8.90
C LEU A 10 25.68 13.83 -7.87
N MET A 11 24.59 14.44 -8.31
CA MET A 11 23.35 14.48 -7.54
C MET A 11 22.82 13.04 -7.46
N THR A 12 23.21 12.31 -6.43
CA THR A 12 22.46 11.11 -6.02
C THR A 12 21.11 11.61 -5.55
N ALA A 13 20.13 11.73 -6.45
CA ALA A 13 18.75 11.74 -6.03
C ALA A 13 18.57 10.45 -5.23
N ALA A 14 18.42 10.57 -3.92
CA ALA A 14 17.89 9.48 -3.13
C ALA A 14 16.51 9.22 -3.74
N SER A 15 16.42 8.18 -4.56
CA SER A 15 15.12 7.60 -4.87
C SER A 15 14.67 7.04 -3.54
N ASP A 16 13.91 7.85 -2.81
CA ASP A 16 13.12 7.38 -1.70
C ASP A 16 12.20 6.32 -2.30
N SER A 17 12.63 5.05 -2.23
CA SER A 17 11.73 3.91 -2.41
C SER A 17 10.80 3.88 -1.19
N GLN A 18 10.05 4.95 -0.97
CA GLN A 18 9.02 4.99 0.04
C GLN A 18 7.90 4.12 -0.51
N ALA A 19 7.82 2.90 0.01
CA ALA A 19 6.62 2.10 -0.10
C ALA A 19 5.43 3.01 0.24
N SER A 20 4.45 3.07 -0.66
CA SER A 20 3.27 3.92 -0.48
C SER A 20 2.63 3.68 0.89
N ASN A 21 2.15 4.73 1.55
CA ASN A 21 1.51 4.69 2.86
C ASN A 21 -0.02 4.86 2.74
N GLY A 22 -0.72 4.83 3.86
CA GLY A 22 -2.18 5.00 3.89
C GLY A 22 -2.69 6.32 3.32
N ASN A 23 -1.88 7.39 3.27
CA ASN A 23 -2.27 8.64 2.60
C ASN A 23 -2.30 8.48 1.08
N GLU A 24 -1.33 7.76 0.50
CA GLU A 24 -1.39 7.40 -0.92
C GLU A 24 -2.63 6.54 -1.21
N ILE A 25 -2.89 5.53 -0.37
CA ILE A 25 -4.07 4.67 -0.52
C ILE A 25 -5.35 5.52 -0.49
N ASN A 26 -5.52 6.38 0.52
CA ASN A 26 -6.70 7.24 0.61
C ASN A 26 -6.85 8.16 -0.61
N ARG A 27 -5.74 8.73 -1.10
CA ARG A 27 -5.74 9.57 -2.31
C ARG A 27 -6.22 8.79 -3.54
N TRP A 28 -5.79 7.53 -3.69
CA TRP A 28 -6.26 6.67 -4.78
C TRP A 28 -7.71 6.26 -4.60
N CYS A 29 -8.15 5.95 -3.38
CA CYS A 29 -9.56 5.66 -3.10
C CYS A 29 -10.48 6.80 -3.53
N GLU A 30 -10.06 8.05 -3.35
CA GLU A 30 -10.84 9.24 -3.71
C GLU A 30 -10.77 9.58 -5.21
N ASN A 31 -9.62 9.40 -5.85
CA ASN A 31 -9.33 10.01 -7.15
C ASN A 31 -9.00 9.00 -8.26
N ASP A 32 -8.56 7.80 -7.91
CA ASP A 32 -8.11 6.78 -8.86
C ASP A 32 -8.46 5.36 -8.35
N PRO A 33 -9.74 4.96 -8.49
CA PRO A 33 -10.20 3.68 -7.98
C PRO A 33 -9.52 2.49 -8.69
N ALA A 34 -9.00 2.68 -9.90
CA ALA A 34 -8.26 1.63 -10.62
C ALA A 34 -6.90 1.39 -9.96
N ILE A 35 -6.16 2.45 -9.63
CA ILE A 35 -4.91 2.34 -8.88
C ILE A 35 -5.15 1.81 -7.47
N ALA A 36 -6.24 2.21 -6.81
CA ALA A 36 -6.60 1.70 -5.50
C ALA A 36 -6.81 0.17 -5.52
N VAL A 37 -7.59 -0.36 -6.48
CA VAL A 37 -7.74 -1.82 -6.63
C VAL A 37 -6.39 -2.47 -6.90
N ALA A 38 -5.63 -1.98 -7.88
CA ALA A 38 -4.38 -2.61 -8.29
C ALA A 38 -3.34 -2.66 -7.17
N TYR A 39 -3.22 -1.61 -6.36
CA TYR A 39 -2.31 -1.57 -5.24
C TYR A 39 -2.71 -2.53 -4.11
N VAL A 40 -3.99 -2.55 -3.75
CA VAL A 40 -4.54 -3.44 -2.71
C VAL A 40 -4.40 -4.90 -3.13
N ASP A 41 -4.76 -5.21 -4.38
CA ASP A 41 -4.70 -6.57 -4.91
C ASP A 41 -3.24 -7.06 -5.04
N GLY A 42 -2.34 -6.21 -5.51
CA GLY A 42 -0.91 -6.54 -5.56
C GLY A 42 -0.32 -6.89 -4.19
N ILE A 43 -0.80 -6.27 -3.11
CA ILE A 43 -0.41 -6.65 -1.75
C ILE A 43 -1.02 -8.00 -1.37
N MET A 44 -2.29 -8.24 -1.69
CA MET A 44 -2.91 -9.54 -1.42
C MET A 44 -2.16 -10.68 -2.10
N ASP A 45 -1.83 -10.54 -3.38
CA ASP A 45 -1.08 -11.52 -4.16
C ASP A 45 0.33 -11.71 -3.58
N ALA A 46 1.01 -10.62 -3.20
CA ALA A 46 2.33 -10.71 -2.57
C ALA A 46 2.29 -11.50 -1.25
N TYR A 47 1.29 -11.27 -0.41
CA TYR A 47 1.12 -12.01 0.83
C TYR A 47 0.71 -13.47 0.60
N ALA A 48 -0.11 -13.74 -0.42
CA ALA A 48 -0.50 -15.10 -0.77
C ALA A 48 0.66 -15.94 -1.36
N THR A 49 1.70 -15.31 -1.90
CA THR A 49 2.77 -16.00 -2.64
C THR A 49 4.12 -16.00 -1.93
N VAL A 50 4.53 -14.89 -1.30
CA VAL A 50 5.88 -14.70 -0.74
C VAL A 50 5.91 -13.99 0.61
N GLY A 51 4.77 -13.53 1.13
CA GLY A 51 4.69 -12.79 2.37
C GLY A 51 4.67 -13.67 3.64
N PRO A 52 4.73 -13.04 4.83
CA PRO A 52 4.50 -13.75 6.09
C PRO A 52 3.06 -14.29 6.18
N PRO A 53 2.79 -15.23 7.10
CA PRO A 53 1.43 -15.74 7.33
C PRO A 53 0.42 -14.61 7.50
N ILE A 54 -0.75 -14.80 6.90
CA ILE A 54 -1.81 -13.81 6.85
C ILE A 54 -2.88 -14.16 7.88
N ASP A 55 -3.26 -13.20 8.72
CA ASP A 55 -4.42 -13.34 9.63
C ASP A 55 -5.71 -12.81 8.99
N TYR A 56 -5.88 -12.97 7.67
CA TYR A 56 -7.13 -12.68 6.97
C TYR A 56 -7.53 -13.77 5.97
N CYS A 57 -8.82 -14.09 5.93
CA CYS A 57 -9.40 -15.20 5.16
C CYS A 57 -10.75 -14.78 4.52
N PRO A 58 -10.75 -13.92 3.47
CA PRO A 58 -11.96 -13.60 2.73
C PRO A 58 -12.59 -14.85 2.12
N ALA A 59 -13.93 -14.87 2.06
CA ALA A 59 -14.67 -15.93 1.38
C ALA A 59 -14.36 -15.97 -0.13
N ARG A 60 -14.57 -17.14 -0.75
CA ARG A 60 -14.21 -17.39 -2.16
C ARG A 60 -14.92 -16.49 -3.19
N ASP A 61 -16.05 -15.91 -2.81
CA ASP A 61 -16.87 -15.03 -3.64
C ASP A 61 -16.62 -13.53 -3.39
N VAL A 62 -15.68 -13.19 -2.51
CA VAL A 62 -15.20 -11.81 -2.33
C VAL A 62 -14.50 -11.33 -3.60
N THR A 63 -14.96 -10.21 -4.13
CA THR A 63 -14.38 -9.56 -5.32
C THR A 63 -13.26 -8.59 -4.95
N TYR A 64 -12.34 -8.33 -5.89
CA TYR A 64 -11.32 -7.28 -5.71
C TYR A 64 -11.91 -5.89 -5.43
N GLY A 65 -13.11 -5.61 -5.96
CA GLY A 65 -13.85 -4.40 -5.63
C GLY A 65 -14.21 -4.31 -4.14
N GLN A 66 -14.73 -5.40 -3.56
CA GLN A 66 -15.05 -5.46 -2.13
C GLN A 66 -13.80 -5.38 -1.25
N VAL A 67 -12.70 -6.02 -1.65
CA VAL A 67 -11.41 -5.89 -0.94
C VAL A 67 -10.98 -4.42 -0.92
N ARG A 68 -10.96 -3.75 -2.09
CA ARG A 68 -10.67 -2.32 -2.17
C ARG A 68 -11.58 -1.53 -1.24
N ASP A 69 -12.90 -1.78 -1.27
CA ASP A 69 -13.87 -1.03 -0.46
C ASP A 69 -13.59 -1.14 1.04
N VAL A 70 -13.21 -2.34 1.51
CA VAL A 70 -12.79 -2.56 2.90
C VAL A 70 -11.57 -1.72 3.25
N VAL A 71 -10.51 -1.78 2.42
CA VAL A 71 -9.28 -1.03 2.67
C VAL A 71 -9.52 0.47 2.61
N CYS A 72 -10.23 0.96 1.59
CA CYS A 72 -10.56 2.37 1.41
C CYS A 72 -11.37 2.91 2.59
N LYS A 73 -12.37 2.16 3.04
CA LYS A 73 -13.12 2.51 4.25
C LYS A 73 -12.21 2.59 5.47
N TRP A 74 -11.35 1.59 5.68
CA TRP A 74 -10.48 1.55 6.84
C TRP A 74 -9.49 2.72 6.86
N VAL A 75 -8.79 3.00 5.75
CA VAL A 75 -7.87 4.16 5.72
C VAL A 75 -8.63 5.47 5.88
N ASN A 76 -9.83 5.59 5.31
CA ASN A 76 -10.65 6.78 5.48
C ASN A 76 -11.02 7.00 6.97
N ASP A 77 -11.43 5.94 7.66
CA ASP A 77 -11.91 6.01 9.03
C ASP A 77 -10.79 6.09 10.09
N ASN A 78 -9.52 5.86 9.71
CA ASN A 78 -8.34 5.86 10.61
C ASN A 78 -7.24 6.83 10.11
N PRO A 79 -7.48 8.15 10.07
CA PRO A 79 -6.52 9.14 9.56
C PRO A 79 -5.19 9.16 10.31
N GLU A 80 -5.19 8.87 11.60
CA GLU A 80 -4.00 8.78 12.45
C GLU A 80 -3.06 7.66 12.01
N GLU A 81 -3.57 6.59 11.38
CA GLU A 81 -2.78 5.45 10.93
C GLU A 81 -2.20 5.65 9.52
N ARG A 82 -2.72 6.60 8.73
CA ARG A 82 -2.40 6.74 7.30
C ARG A 82 -0.93 7.02 7.01
N HIS A 83 -0.16 7.49 7.99
CA HIS A 83 1.28 7.70 7.83
C HIS A 83 2.08 6.38 7.73
N ARG A 84 1.47 5.24 8.07
CA ARG A 84 2.13 3.92 8.07
C ARG A 84 2.11 3.25 6.70
N SER A 85 3.04 2.33 6.49
CA SER A 85 3.21 1.57 5.26
C SER A 85 1.90 0.92 4.77
N GLY A 86 1.57 1.09 3.50
CA GLY A 86 0.40 0.48 2.88
C GLY A 86 0.47 -1.05 2.87
N ALA A 87 1.66 -1.61 2.71
CA ALA A 87 1.91 -3.04 2.82
C ALA A 87 1.62 -3.62 4.22
N LEU A 88 1.52 -2.76 5.24
CA LEU A 88 1.06 -3.11 6.58
C LEU A 88 -0.43 -2.83 6.76
N LEU A 89 -0.91 -1.69 6.26
CA LEU A 89 -2.30 -1.26 6.48
C LEU A 89 -3.32 -2.11 5.71
N VAL A 90 -2.99 -2.58 4.51
CA VAL A 90 -3.86 -3.47 3.73
C VAL A 90 -4.17 -4.77 4.51
N PRO A 91 -3.19 -5.60 4.90
CA PRO A 91 -3.48 -6.82 5.65
C PRO A 91 -4.15 -6.54 6.99
N LEU A 92 -3.80 -5.45 7.66
CA LEU A 92 -4.45 -5.02 8.91
C LEU A 92 -5.94 -4.69 8.71
N ALA A 93 -6.29 -3.95 7.67
CA ALA A 93 -7.68 -3.60 7.38
C ALA A 93 -8.51 -4.86 7.06
N LEU A 94 -7.94 -5.76 6.26
CA LEU A 94 -8.60 -7.01 5.87
C LEU A 94 -8.83 -7.94 7.06
N SER A 95 -7.88 -8.06 7.99
CA SER A 95 -8.03 -8.91 9.19
C SER A 95 -9.10 -8.42 10.16
N LYS A 96 -9.49 -7.13 10.09
CA LYS A 96 -10.63 -6.61 10.87
C LYS A 96 -11.99 -7.04 10.34
N VAL A 97 -12.08 -7.40 9.06
CA VAL A 97 -13.34 -7.78 8.41
C VAL A 97 -13.44 -9.29 8.19
N TRP A 98 -12.32 -9.91 7.81
CA TRP A 98 -12.24 -11.32 7.50
C TRP A 98 -11.14 -11.98 8.32
N PRO A 99 -11.24 -12.06 9.66
CA PRO A 99 -10.29 -12.85 10.45
C PRO A 99 -10.32 -14.31 10.00
N CYS A 100 -9.18 -14.99 10.02
CA CYS A 100 -9.14 -16.44 9.84
C CYS A 100 -9.72 -17.14 11.08
N GLU A 101 -10.49 -18.21 10.85
CA GLU A 101 -10.92 -19.12 11.91
C GLU A 101 -9.81 -20.13 12.22
N ASP A 102 -9.71 -20.56 13.48
CA ASP A 102 -8.76 -21.58 13.95
C ASP A 102 -9.05 -22.99 13.40
#